data_AF-A0A970DMH9-F1
#
_entry.id   AF-A0A970DMH9-F1
#
_cell.length_a   1.000
_cell.length_b   1.000
_cell.length_c   1.000
_cell.angle_alpha   90.00
_cell.angle_beta   90.00
_cell.angle_gamma   90.00
#
_symmetry.space_group_name_H-M   'P 1'
#
loop_
_entity.id
_entity.type
_entity.pdbx_description
1 polymer ?
#
loop_
_entity_poly.entity_id
_entity_poly.type
_entity_poly.pdbx_seq_one_letter_code
_entity_poly.pdbx_strand_id
1 'polypeptide(L)'
;TIIKHIKENDNEYLVADRIEENGELKRFFKAMHVLVPDGDVESFEPNLQPFYDDEKLDVLLASYVVNDTIIKHIKENDNEYLVADRIEENGELRRFFKAMQVLVPDGDVESFEPGLQPFYDENNLNTLLDSYVISDTMIKHIRESQVAQGGILVVNFGENDDRWFDKYVDGIRVQVGELRKFIKAIEVILPSGDIENADFSVELMYNKSDQEFETLFASQIITDSVIQEIDANNPGTINTTRIRTPGELPRIIKGFRILIPGGDIENIDFDIDYIMSLSHDDLDTIISSRVLEDSIIDAVEPMFESGGIVHLYFKTPSEIGSQWERIYNSDGSLQKEGELLLFIEAIQMMEDAGMRYDQIGIDGVVNSDSEKLADAILHSPLIHASSSKMFNQILVDAELHDKPLSPYPIDDREYTRAELINIINAIKFIASIFG
;
A
#
# COMPACT_ATOMS: atom_id res chain seq x y z
N THR A 1 30.28 6.46 58.40
CA THR A 1 29.69 7.78 58.68
C THR A 1 29.03 8.36 57.45
N ILE A 2 29.75 8.60 56.34
CA ILE A 2 29.19 9.19 55.12
C ILE A 2 28.04 8.35 54.53
N ILE A 3 28.23 7.04 54.33
CA ILE A 3 27.18 6.12 53.85
C ILE A 3 25.93 6.17 54.73
N LYS A 4 26.13 6.15 56.05
CA LYS A 4 25.04 6.23 57.03
C LYS A 4 24.25 7.54 56.85
N HIS A 5 24.95 8.66 56.70
CA HIS A 5 24.32 9.97 56.48
C HIS A 5 23.57 10.06 55.14
N ILE A 6 24.06 9.41 54.07
CA ILE A 6 23.35 9.34 52.78
C ILE A 6 22.08 8.48 52.90
N LYS A 7 22.15 7.33 53.59
CA LYS A 7 20.99 6.44 53.78
C LYS A 7 19.95 6.98 54.74
N GLU A 8 20.38 7.76 55.73
CA GLU A 8 19.51 8.43 56.71
C GLU A 8 19.15 9.87 56.26
N ASN A 9 19.47 10.24 55.03
CA ASN A 9 19.09 11.53 54.48
C ASN A 9 17.57 11.54 54.23
N ASP A 10 16.89 12.61 54.65
CA ASP A 10 15.44 12.77 54.47
C ASP A 10 15.04 13.26 53.05
N ASN A 11 15.98 13.29 52.10
CA ASN A 11 15.70 13.63 50.72
C ASN A 11 14.89 12.52 50.05
N GLU A 12 13.62 12.83 49.77
CA GLU A 12 12.62 11.90 49.22
C GLU A 12 12.92 11.40 47.80
N TYR A 13 13.77 12.12 47.07
CA TYR A 13 14.16 11.77 45.71
C TYR A 13 15.27 10.72 45.68
N LEU A 14 16.18 10.72 46.66
CA LEU A 14 17.40 9.94 46.61
C LEU A 14 17.17 8.43 46.88
N VAL A 15 17.55 7.59 45.92
CA VAL A 15 17.50 6.12 46.05
C VAL A 15 18.88 5.57 46.45
N ALA A 16 19.14 5.48 47.75
CA ALA A 16 20.47 5.18 48.31
C ALA A 16 20.80 3.68 48.50
N ASP A 17 19.95 2.76 48.02
CA ASP A 17 20.05 1.32 48.34
C ASP A 17 21.40 0.70 47.97
N ARG A 18 22.00 1.19 46.87
CA ARG A 18 23.22 0.63 46.29
C ARG A 18 24.51 1.37 46.66
N ILE A 19 24.44 2.36 47.55
CA ILE A 19 25.61 3.21 47.91
C ILE A 19 26.79 2.43 48.51
N GLU A 20 26.53 1.23 49.06
CA GLU A 20 27.53 0.34 49.65
C GLU A 20 28.25 -0.55 48.60
N GLU A 21 27.80 -0.55 47.35
CA GLU A 21 28.45 -1.30 46.29
C GLU A 21 29.87 -0.81 46.02
N ASN A 22 30.74 -1.72 45.55
CA ASN A 22 32.16 -1.44 45.43
C ASN A 22 32.43 -0.27 44.47
N GLY A 23 33.08 0.78 45.00
CA GLY A 23 33.40 2.00 44.29
C GLY A 23 32.23 2.96 44.09
N GLU A 24 31.02 2.60 44.53
CA GLU A 24 29.81 3.38 44.26
C GLU A 24 29.85 4.74 44.94
N LEU A 25 30.23 4.80 46.22
CA LEU A 25 30.39 6.06 46.95
C LEU A 25 31.25 7.08 46.18
N LYS A 26 32.34 6.62 45.52
CA LYS A 26 33.22 7.50 44.72
C LYS A 26 32.55 7.95 43.42
N ARG A 27 31.81 7.07 42.75
CA ARG A 27 31.08 7.38 41.51
C ARG A 27 29.92 8.33 41.82
N PHE A 28 29.17 8.07 42.88
CA PHE A 28 28.14 8.94 43.41
C PHE A 28 28.65 10.37 43.66
N PHE A 29 29.72 10.56 44.44
CA PHE A 29 30.24 11.92 44.68
C PHE A 29 30.72 12.63 43.42
N LYS A 30 31.27 11.89 42.44
CA LYS A 30 31.64 12.48 41.15
C LYS A 30 30.41 12.94 40.37
N ALA A 31 29.36 12.12 40.32
CA ALA A 31 28.12 12.46 39.66
C ALA A 31 27.41 13.62 40.38
N MET A 32 27.37 13.61 41.71
CA MET A 32 26.82 14.72 42.51
C MET A 32 27.56 16.04 42.31
N HIS A 33 28.88 16.01 42.08
CA HIS A 33 29.61 17.24 41.75
C HIS A 33 29.21 17.84 40.39
N VAL A 34 28.68 17.01 39.50
CA VAL A 34 28.11 17.44 38.22
C VAL A 34 26.69 17.97 38.41
N LEU A 35 25.86 17.27 39.18
CA LEU A 35 24.44 17.61 39.39
C LEU A 35 24.24 18.80 40.34
N VAL A 36 25.09 18.92 41.36
CA VAL A 36 25.03 19.96 42.38
C VAL A 36 26.43 20.57 42.54
N PRO A 37 26.84 21.49 41.65
CA PRO A 37 28.19 22.08 41.68
C PRO A 37 28.54 22.76 43.00
N ASP A 38 27.54 23.33 43.68
CA ASP A 38 27.68 24.02 44.97
C ASP A 38 27.79 23.04 46.16
N GLY A 39 27.56 21.75 45.93
CA GLY A 39 27.86 20.66 46.86
C GLY A 39 26.81 20.38 47.95
N ASP A 40 25.64 21.02 47.91
CA ASP A 40 24.56 20.78 48.87
C ASP A 40 23.68 19.60 48.44
N VAL A 41 24.01 18.40 48.93
CA VAL A 41 23.28 17.16 48.63
C VAL A 41 21.91 17.14 49.33
N GLU A 42 21.72 17.90 50.41
CA GLU A 42 20.44 17.93 51.15
C GLU A 42 19.36 18.66 50.34
N SER A 43 19.74 19.60 49.47
CA SER A 43 18.84 20.29 48.54
C SER A 43 18.81 19.66 47.14
N PHE A 44 19.25 18.41 46.98
CA PHE A 44 19.24 17.77 45.67
C PHE A 44 17.81 17.56 45.16
N GLU A 45 17.50 18.20 44.03
CA GLU A 45 16.33 17.91 43.22
C GLU A 45 16.82 17.29 41.90
N PRO A 46 16.17 16.21 41.39
CA PRO A 46 16.51 15.64 40.11
C PRO A 46 16.46 16.69 38.99
N ASN A 47 17.63 17.04 38.45
CA ASN A 47 17.75 17.86 37.26
C ASN A 47 18.29 16.98 36.12
N LEU A 48 17.52 16.88 35.03
CA LEU A 48 17.87 16.07 33.88
C LEU A 48 18.80 16.77 32.91
N GLN A 49 18.87 18.11 32.92
CA GLN A 49 19.66 18.90 31.97
C GLN A 49 21.15 18.50 31.91
N PRO A 50 21.85 18.17 33.02
CA PRO A 50 23.23 17.70 32.95
C PRO A 50 23.44 16.40 32.18
N PHE A 51 22.40 15.58 31.98
CA PHE A 51 22.46 14.35 31.19
C PHE A 51 22.45 14.59 29.68
N TYR A 52 22.16 15.83 29.25
CA TYR A 52 22.16 16.24 27.84
C TYR A 52 23.56 16.61 27.33
N ASP A 53 24.55 16.61 28.22
CA ASP A 53 25.94 16.85 27.90
C ASP A 53 26.69 15.50 27.83
N ASP A 54 27.08 15.10 26.62
CA ASP A 54 27.78 13.85 26.36
C ASP A 54 29.07 13.69 27.19
N GLU A 55 29.77 14.80 27.50
CA GLU A 55 30.98 14.76 28.32
C GLU A 55 30.67 14.42 29.79
N LYS A 56 29.47 14.77 30.26
CA LYS A 56 29.00 14.53 31.63
C LYS A 56 28.26 13.20 31.75
N LEU A 57 27.60 12.75 30.69
CA LEU A 57 26.72 11.58 30.69
C LEU A 57 27.44 10.32 31.22
N ASP A 58 28.68 10.09 30.81
CA ASP A 58 29.48 8.95 31.30
C ASP A 58 29.77 9.02 32.81
N VAL A 59 30.01 10.22 33.33
CA VAL A 59 30.27 10.44 34.76
C VAL A 59 29.00 10.21 35.57
N LEU A 60 27.87 10.70 35.08
CA LEU A 60 26.56 10.56 35.71
C LEU A 60 26.11 9.10 35.72
N LEU A 61 26.15 8.44 34.56
CA LEU A 61 25.69 7.05 34.40
C LEU A 61 26.58 6.02 35.10
N ALA A 62 27.78 6.41 35.54
CA ALA A 62 28.66 5.55 36.31
C ALA A 62 28.17 5.30 37.74
N SER A 63 27.29 6.15 38.29
CA SER A 63 26.73 5.99 39.63
C SER A 63 25.39 5.29 39.58
N TYR A 64 25.29 4.15 40.24
CA TYR A 64 24.03 3.42 40.41
C TYR A 64 23.01 4.21 41.22
N VAL A 65 23.43 4.90 42.29
CA VAL A 65 22.52 5.70 43.11
C VAL A 65 21.90 6.84 42.29
N VAL A 66 22.70 7.51 41.47
CA VAL A 66 22.19 8.55 40.55
C VAL A 66 21.26 7.93 39.51
N ASN A 67 21.63 6.81 38.90
CA ASN A 67 20.77 6.14 37.90
C ASN A 67 19.41 5.74 38.51
N ASP A 68 19.41 5.07 39.65
CA ASP A 68 18.18 4.60 40.31
C ASP A 68 17.29 5.79 40.71
N THR A 69 17.90 6.89 41.18
CA THR A 69 17.20 8.14 41.52
C THR A 69 16.55 8.79 40.30
N ILE A 70 17.29 8.88 39.19
CA ILE A 70 16.78 9.47 37.95
C ILE A 70 15.73 8.58 37.29
N ILE A 71 15.90 7.25 37.33
CA ILE A 71 14.90 6.29 36.86
C ILE A 71 13.61 6.45 37.64
N LYS A 72 13.69 6.53 38.98
CA LYS A 72 12.53 6.81 39.83
C LYS A 72 11.85 8.10 39.40
N HIS A 73 12.61 9.18 39.24
CA HIS A 73 12.07 10.48 38.82
C HIS A 73 11.40 10.43 37.44
N ILE A 74 11.98 9.73 36.45
CA ILE A 74 11.37 9.55 35.12
C ILE A 74 10.07 8.73 35.21
N LYS A 75 10.03 7.67 36.01
CA LYS A 75 8.84 6.83 36.19
C LYS A 75 7.72 7.53 36.96
N GLU A 76 8.08 8.43 37.87
CA GLU A 76 7.15 9.25 38.66
C GLU A 76 6.80 10.57 37.97
N ASN A 77 7.35 10.83 36.78
CA ASN A 77 7.07 12.05 36.01
C ASN A 77 5.61 12.06 35.54
N ASP A 78 4.98 13.23 35.61
CA ASP A 78 3.56 13.42 35.24
C ASP A 78 3.32 13.59 33.72
N ASN A 79 4.35 13.44 32.88
CA ASN A 79 4.20 13.51 31.42
C ASN A 79 3.37 12.31 30.93
N GLU A 80 2.16 12.59 30.49
CA GLU A 80 1.17 11.57 30.09
C GLU A 80 1.56 10.79 28.84
N TYR A 81 2.48 11.30 28.03
CA TYR A 81 2.92 10.66 26.79
C TYR A 81 4.00 9.61 27.05
N LEU A 82 4.90 9.86 28.00
CA LEU A 82 6.10 9.06 28.19
C LEU A 82 5.82 7.65 28.72
N VAL A 83 6.29 6.63 28.00
CA VAL A 83 6.18 5.21 28.41
C VAL A 83 7.51 4.72 28.97
N ALA A 84 7.69 4.84 30.29
CA ALA A 84 8.97 4.58 30.97
C ALA A 84 9.18 3.12 31.44
N ASP A 85 8.33 2.18 31.04
CA ASP A 85 8.33 0.79 31.57
C ASP A 85 9.68 0.08 31.39
N ARG A 86 10.38 0.35 30.29
CA ARG A 86 11.65 -0.29 29.92
C ARG A 86 12.91 0.51 30.26
N ILE A 87 12.80 1.64 30.98
CA ILE A 87 13.94 2.52 31.28
C ILE A 87 15.07 1.83 32.08
N GLU A 88 14.76 0.78 32.82
CA GLU A 88 15.72 -0.03 33.61
C GLU A 88 16.50 -1.04 32.78
N GLU A 89 16.15 -1.23 31.50
CA GLU A 89 16.87 -2.14 30.62
C GLU A 89 18.33 -1.71 30.41
N ASN A 90 19.20 -2.69 30.13
CA ASN A 90 20.63 -2.43 30.08
C ASN A 90 20.99 -1.39 29.00
N GLY A 91 21.58 -0.28 29.46
CA GLY A 91 21.98 0.85 28.63
C GLY A 91 20.82 1.73 28.16
N GLU A 92 19.58 1.44 28.55
CA GLU A 92 18.41 2.17 28.07
C GLU A 92 18.40 3.61 28.55
N LEU A 93 18.71 3.87 29.83
CA LEU A 93 18.84 5.23 30.35
C LEU A 93 19.78 6.12 29.50
N ARG A 94 20.87 5.55 28.97
CA ARG A 94 21.77 6.27 28.05
C ARG A 94 21.11 6.56 26.71
N ARG A 95 20.46 5.56 26.11
CA ARG A 95 19.81 5.69 24.80
C ARG A 95 18.64 6.67 24.89
N PHE A 96 17.87 6.60 25.97
CA PHE A 96 16.83 7.56 26.32
C PHE A 96 17.37 9.00 26.33
N PHE A 97 18.42 9.31 27.11
CA PHE A 97 18.95 10.68 27.13
C PHE A 97 19.50 11.14 25.78
N LYS A 98 20.16 10.26 25.02
CA LYS A 98 20.58 10.58 23.65
C LYS A 98 19.41 10.90 22.73
N ALA A 99 18.30 10.18 22.86
CA ALA A 99 17.10 10.45 22.10
C ALA A 99 16.43 11.75 22.58
N MET A 100 16.38 12.01 23.88
CA MET A 100 15.85 13.25 24.44
C MET A 100 16.64 14.49 24.03
N GLN A 101 17.97 14.40 23.85
CA GLN A 101 18.77 15.49 23.29
C GLN A 101 18.29 15.91 21.89
N VAL A 102 17.73 14.99 21.12
CA VAL A 102 17.16 15.25 19.79
C VAL A 102 15.74 15.81 19.90
N LEU A 103 14.91 15.22 20.78
CA LEU A 103 13.48 15.55 20.89
C LEU A 103 13.22 16.85 21.65
N VAL A 104 14.02 17.12 22.68
CA VAL A 104 13.84 18.23 23.63
C VAL A 104 15.20 18.90 23.88
N PRO A 105 15.71 19.70 22.93
CA PRO A 105 17.10 20.20 22.97
C PRO A 105 17.41 21.15 24.14
N ASP A 106 16.40 21.74 24.78
CA ASP A 106 16.55 22.61 25.96
C ASP A 106 16.66 21.83 27.29
N GLY A 107 16.34 20.54 27.26
CA GLY A 107 16.48 19.63 28.39
C GLY A 107 15.26 19.52 29.30
N ASP A 108 14.13 20.14 28.93
CA ASP A 108 12.90 20.13 29.72
C ASP A 108 12.02 18.92 29.39
N VAL A 109 12.32 17.76 29.97
CA VAL A 109 11.58 16.51 29.71
C VAL A 109 10.08 16.63 29.96
N GLU A 110 9.62 17.51 30.85
CA GLU A 110 8.19 17.72 31.09
C GLU A 110 7.49 18.32 29.87
N SER A 111 8.21 19.09 29.05
CA SER A 111 7.72 19.66 27.79
C SER A 111 7.70 18.68 26.61
N PHE A 112 8.13 17.43 26.83
CA PHE A 112 8.16 16.44 25.77
C PHE A 112 6.77 16.12 25.22
N GLU A 113 6.61 16.27 23.90
CA GLU A 113 5.45 15.82 23.15
C GLU A 113 5.92 14.89 22.02
N PRO A 114 5.22 13.77 21.77
CA PRO A 114 5.58 12.88 20.67
C PRO A 114 5.29 13.56 19.33
N GLY A 115 6.29 13.59 18.44
CA GLY A 115 6.15 14.13 17.10
C GLY A 115 7.05 13.38 16.12
N LEU A 116 6.63 13.28 14.85
CA LEU A 116 7.36 12.50 13.84
C LEU A 116 8.49 13.26 13.15
N GLN A 117 8.42 14.59 13.04
CA GLN A 117 9.41 15.36 12.30
C GLN A 117 10.87 15.09 12.73
N PRO A 118 11.19 14.98 14.04
CA PRO A 118 12.56 14.66 14.46
C PRO A 118 13.09 13.33 13.89
N PHE A 119 12.20 12.40 13.55
CA PHE A 119 12.54 11.07 13.02
C PHE A 119 12.78 11.05 11.50
N TYR A 120 12.52 12.14 10.77
CA TYR A 120 12.69 12.14 9.31
C TYR A 120 14.17 12.22 8.90
N ASP A 121 15.00 12.89 9.70
CA ASP A 121 16.46 12.82 9.52
C ASP A 121 16.98 11.43 9.88
N GLU A 122 17.75 10.82 8.98
CA GLU A 122 18.21 9.43 9.15
C GLU A 122 19.17 9.25 10.35
N ASN A 123 19.96 10.28 10.70
CA ASN A 123 20.86 10.19 11.85
C ASN A 123 20.06 10.25 13.16
N ASN A 124 19.04 11.10 13.20
CA ASN A 124 18.12 11.17 14.32
C ASN A 124 17.32 9.89 14.44
N LEU A 125 16.75 9.37 13.35
CA LEU A 125 15.93 8.16 13.34
C LEU A 125 16.64 6.97 14.00
N ASN A 126 17.93 6.77 13.72
CA ASN A 126 18.70 5.72 14.37
C ASN A 126 18.87 5.98 15.87
N THR A 127 19.23 7.20 16.24
CA THR A 127 19.41 7.60 17.65
C THR A 127 18.11 7.46 18.46
N LEU A 128 16.98 7.84 17.87
CA LEU A 128 15.67 7.82 18.49
C LEU A 128 15.14 6.39 18.66
N LEU A 129 15.24 5.57 17.60
CA LEU A 129 14.75 4.18 17.63
C LEU A 129 15.68 3.21 18.38
N ASP A 130 16.89 3.64 18.74
CA ASP A 130 17.75 2.89 19.65
C ASP A 130 17.19 2.90 21.09
N SER A 131 16.36 3.88 21.47
CA SER A 131 15.68 3.91 22.77
C SER A 131 14.35 3.17 22.73
N TYR A 132 14.20 2.19 23.60
CA TYR A 132 12.94 1.50 23.82
C TYR A 132 11.87 2.40 24.43
N VAL A 133 12.22 3.28 25.36
CA VAL A 133 11.27 4.23 25.96
C VAL A 133 10.68 5.17 24.90
N ILE A 134 11.52 5.70 24.02
CA ILE A 134 11.05 6.55 22.90
C ILE A 134 10.23 5.73 21.90
N SER A 135 10.68 4.52 21.57
CA SER A 135 9.93 3.65 20.66
C SER A 135 8.55 3.29 21.21
N ASP A 136 8.43 2.93 22.49
CA ASP A 136 7.15 2.61 23.15
C ASP A 136 6.24 3.83 23.21
N THR A 137 6.80 4.99 23.51
CA THR A 137 6.06 6.25 23.52
C THR A 137 5.49 6.56 22.14
N MET A 138 6.28 6.38 21.07
CA MET A 138 5.79 6.56 19.71
C MET A 138 4.76 5.51 19.31
N ILE A 139 4.93 4.25 19.71
CA ILE A 139 3.95 3.19 19.46
C ILE A 139 2.62 3.53 20.15
N LYS A 140 2.65 3.96 21.41
CA LYS A 140 1.46 4.43 22.14
C LYS A 140 0.79 5.58 21.38
N HIS A 141 1.55 6.60 21.01
CA HIS A 141 1.03 7.76 20.29
C HIS A 141 0.35 7.37 18.96
N ILE A 142 1.00 6.54 18.14
CA ILE A 142 0.44 6.03 16.87
C ILE A 142 -0.89 5.28 17.10
N ARG A 143 -0.97 4.46 18.16
CA ARG A 143 -2.18 3.70 18.49
C ARG A 143 -3.30 4.58 19.01
N GLU A 144 -2.98 5.61 19.79
CA GLU A 144 -3.96 6.58 20.27
C GLU A 144 -4.51 7.43 19.10
N SER A 145 -3.67 7.80 18.14
CA SER A 145 -4.11 8.50 16.91
C SER A 145 -5.08 7.66 16.06
N GLN A 146 -4.90 6.33 15.99
CA GLN A 146 -5.88 5.44 15.35
C GLN A 146 -7.29 5.60 15.94
N VAL A 147 -7.40 5.72 17.27
CA VAL A 147 -8.70 5.86 17.96
C VAL A 147 -9.30 7.23 17.71
N ALA A 148 -8.47 8.28 17.73
CA ALA A 148 -8.91 9.67 17.55
C ALA A 148 -9.47 9.93 16.14
N GLN A 149 -8.90 9.31 15.11
CA GLN A 149 -9.28 9.52 13.71
C GLN A 149 -10.49 8.70 13.24
N GLY A 150 -11.27 8.13 14.15
CA GLY A 150 -12.40 7.28 13.76
C GLY A 150 -11.98 6.02 12.99
N GLY A 151 -10.72 5.58 13.14
CA GLY A 151 -10.22 4.32 12.57
C GLY A 151 -9.59 4.41 11.18
N ILE A 152 -9.21 5.61 10.71
CA ILE A 152 -8.50 5.77 9.43
C ILE A 152 -7.16 5.02 9.43
N LEU A 153 -6.39 5.13 10.53
CA LEU A 153 -5.14 4.39 10.70
C LEU A 153 -5.43 2.97 11.23
N VAL A 154 -4.82 1.95 10.60
CA VAL A 154 -5.06 0.54 10.93
C VAL A 154 -3.83 -0.09 11.56
N VAL A 155 -3.82 -0.21 12.89
CA VAL A 155 -2.72 -0.83 13.64
C VAL A 155 -3.12 -2.22 14.13
N ASN A 156 -2.72 -3.25 13.38
CA ASN A 156 -3.00 -4.67 13.68
C ASN A 156 -1.91 -5.35 14.53
N PHE A 157 -1.16 -4.58 15.30
CA PHE A 157 -0.08 -5.03 16.18
C PHE A 157 -0.47 -4.84 17.64
N GLY A 158 0.02 -5.70 18.54
CA GLY A 158 -0.02 -5.41 19.98
C GLY A 158 1.03 -4.36 20.35
N GLU A 159 0.89 -3.72 21.50
CA GLU A 159 1.90 -2.76 22.02
C GLU A 159 3.27 -3.43 22.20
N ASN A 160 3.26 -4.67 22.68
CA ASN A 160 4.47 -5.46 22.92
C ASN A 160 4.83 -6.40 21.74
N ASP A 161 4.40 -6.08 20.52
CA ASP A 161 4.70 -6.91 19.35
C ASP A 161 6.14 -6.69 18.87
N ASP A 162 6.96 -7.75 18.87
CA ASP A 162 8.36 -7.69 18.41
C ASP A 162 8.54 -7.15 16.99
N ARG A 163 7.49 -7.17 16.15
CA ARG A 163 7.54 -6.66 14.77
C ARG A 163 7.69 -5.14 14.70
N TRP A 164 7.36 -4.40 15.76
CA TRP A 164 7.59 -2.95 15.82
C TRP A 164 9.06 -2.58 15.70
N PHE A 165 9.94 -3.38 16.31
CA PHE A 165 11.32 -3.00 16.56
C PHE A 165 12.28 -3.54 15.49
N ASP A 166 13.34 -2.78 15.22
CA ASP A 166 14.48 -3.26 14.44
C ASP A 166 15.16 -4.43 15.16
N LYS A 167 15.67 -5.42 14.42
CA LYS A 167 16.49 -6.50 14.98
C LYS A 167 17.93 -6.36 14.58
N TYR A 168 18.82 -6.56 15.54
CA TYR A 168 20.26 -6.42 15.38
C TYR A 168 20.99 -7.72 15.73
N VAL A 169 22.07 -8.01 14.99
CA VAL A 169 23.04 -9.06 15.30
C VAL A 169 24.43 -8.42 15.22
N ASP A 170 25.19 -8.50 16.31
CA ASP A 170 26.52 -7.88 16.44
C ASP A 170 26.54 -6.37 16.10
N GLY A 171 25.47 -5.65 16.46
CA GLY A 171 25.31 -4.22 16.18
C GLY A 171 24.91 -3.89 14.74
N ILE A 172 24.68 -4.89 13.88
CA ILE A 172 24.23 -4.72 12.50
C ILE A 172 22.73 -4.99 12.42
N ARG A 173 21.96 -4.07 11.83
CA ARG A 173 20.52 -4.25 11.61
C ARG A 173 20.30 -5.37 10.58
N VAL A 174 19.64 -6.45 10.99
CA VAL A 174 19.30 -7.60 10.13
C VAL A 174 17.83 -7.62 9.72
N GLN A 175 16.97 -6.92 10.45
CA GLN A 175 15.55 -6.77 10.12
C GLN A 175 15.11 -5.35 10.45
N VAL A 176 14.39 -4.73 9.51
CA VAL A 176 13.76 -3.43 9.72
C VAL A 176 12.39 -3.63 10.36
N GLY A 177 12.17 -2.97 11.50
CA GLY A 177 10.93 -2.99 12.26
C GLY A 177 9.83 -2.13 11.65
N GLU A 178 8.59 -2.41 12.02
CA GLU A 178 7.41 -1.70 11.52
C GLU A 178 7.40 -0.23 11.92
N LEU A 179 7.89 0.15 13.10
CA LEU A 179 7.93 1.56 13.52
C LEU A 179 8.76 2.41 12.54
N ARG A 180 9.93 1.90 12.13
CA ARG A 180 10.78 2.57 11.14
C ARG A 180 10.09 2.69 9.79
N LYS A 181 9.48 1.61 9.30
CA LYS A 181 8.78 1.58 8.02
C LYS A 181 7.62 2.56 8.01
N PHE A 182 6.84 2.57 9.08
CA PHE A 182 5.74 3.51 9.28
C PHE A 182 6.22 4.96 9.23
N ILE A 183 7.26 5.31 9.99
CA ILE A 183 7.83 6.68 9.98
C ILE A 183 8.24 7.09 8.57
N LYS A 184 8.98 6.22 7.85
CA LYS A 184 9.42 6.51 6.48
C LYS A 184 8.26 6.61 5.49
N ALA A 185 7.22 5.80 5.66
CA ALA A 185 6.05 5.88 4.82
C ALA A 185 5.24 7.15 5.10
N ILE A 186 5.09 7.54 6.37
CA ILE A 186 4.41 8.78 6.76
C ILE A 186 5.16 10.01 6.27
N GLU A 187 6.49 10.01 6.26
CA GLU A 187 7.29 11.10 5.68
C GLU A 187 6.90 11.39 4.22
N VAL A 188 6.54 10.35 3.44
CA VAL A 188 6.13 10.46 2.04
C VAL A 188 4.71 11.03 1.87
N ILE A 189 3.79 10.72 2.79
CA ILE A 189 2.40 11.19 2.73
C ILE A 189 2.24 12.56 3.41
N LEU A 190 2.87 12.73 4.57
CA LEU A 190 2.73 13.85 5.49
C LEU A 190 4.11 14.44 5.84
N PRO A 191 4.66 15.30 4.97
CA PRO A 191 5.91 15.99 5.26
C PRO A 191 5.85 16.86 6.53
N SER A 192 4.65 17.22 7.00
CA SER A 192 4.45 17.93 8.27
C SER A 192 4.65 17.04 9.50
N GLY A 193 4.55 15.72 9.38
CA GLY A 193 4.63 14.79 10.52
C GLY A 193 3.49 14.86 11.52
N ASP A 194 2.41 15.58 11.18
CA ASP A 194 1.18 15.63 11.95
C ASP A 194 0.31 14.43 11.60
N ILE A 195 0.39 13.39 12.44
CA ILE A 195 -0.38 12.17 12.24
C ILE A 195 -1.85 12.33 12.58
N GLU A 196 -2.23 13.33 13.38
CA GLU A 196 -3.61 13.52 13.83
C GLU A 196 -4.51 14.03 12.70
N ASN A 197 -3.91 14.67 11.71
CA ASN A 197 -4.57 15.13 10.49
C ASN A 197 -4.15 14.32 9.24
N ALA A 198 -3.63 13.11 9.45
CA ALA A 198 -3.26 12.21 8.38
C ALA A 198 -4.45 11.84 7.49
N ASP A 199 -4.26 11.95 6.17
CA ASP A 199 -5.16 11.42 5.15
C ASP A 199 -4.43 10.30 4.39
N PHE A 200 -5.11 9.17 4.20
CA PHE A 200 -4.60 8.00 3.47
C PHE A 200 -5.42 7.71 2.21
N SER A 201 -6.17 8.71 1.74
CA SER A 201 -6.87 8.68 0.47
C SER A 201 -5.93 8.27 -0.67
N VAL A 202 -6.45 7.45 -1.57
CA VAL A 202 -5.68 6.92 -2.70
C VAL A 202 -5.26 8.03 -3.66
N GLU A 203 -6.00 9.14 -3.69
CA GLU A 203 -5.75 10.35 -4.45
C GLU A 203 -4.37 10.95 -4.14
N LEU A 204 -3.93 10.90 -2.88
CA LEU A 204 -2.61 11.37 -2.46
C LEU A 204 -1.47 10.54 -3.07
N MET A 205 -1.79 9.36 -3.59
CA MET A 205 -0.82 8.39 -4.10
C MET A 205 -0.71 8.39 -5.63
N TYR A 206 -1.64 9.00 -6.37
CA TYR A 206 -1.63 9.00 -7.85
C TYR A 206 -0.36 9.58 -8.48
N ASN A 207 0.29 10.52 -7.80
CA ASN A 207 1.47 11.22 -8.30
C ASN A 207 2.78 10.69 -7.68
N LYS A 208 2.73 9.60 -6.91
CA LYS A 208 3.90 9.00 -6.30
C LYS A 208 4.69 8.18 -7.33
N SER A 209 6.01 8.26 -7.23
CA SER A 209 6.94 7.43 -7.99
C SER A 209 6.95 5.98 -7.49
N ASP A 210 7.51 5.07 -8.28
CA ASP A 210 7.65 3.67 -7.88
C ASP A 210 8.46 3.51 -6.59
N GLN A 211 9.51 4.32 -6.40
CA GLN A 211 10.31 4.31 -5.18
C GLN A 211 9.52 4.81 -3.95
N GLU A 212 8.65 5.80 -4.14
CA GLU A 212 7.74 6.25 -3.09
C GLU A 212 6.72 5.16 -2.76
N PHE A 213 6.15 4.47 -3.75
CA PHE A 213 5.29 3.32 -3.50
C PHE A 213 5.98 2.19 -2.73
N GLU A 214 7.23 1.86 -3.07
CA GLU A 214 8.02 0.90 -2.31
C GLU A 214 8.20 1.34 -0.85
N THR A 215 8.42 2.62 -0.62
CA THR A 215 8.56 3.17 0.74
C THR A 215 7.25 3.13 1.51
N LEU A 216 6.14 3.54 0.87
CA LEU A 216 4.80 3.55 1.46
C LEU A 216 4.37 2.16 1.89
N PHE A 217 4.43 1.20 0.97
CA PHE A 217 3.93 -0.16 1.19
C PHE A 217 4.96 -1.11 1.81
N ALA A 218 6.14 -0.61 2.16
CA ALA A 218 7.03 -1.31 3.08
C ALA A 218 6.42 -1.37 4.50
N SER A 219 5.58 -0.39 4.87
CA SER A 219 4.83 -0.38 6.13
C SER A 219 3.54 -1.17 5.97
N GLN A 220 3.36 -2.15 6.86
CA GLN A 220 2.12 -2.89 6.97
C GLN A 220 0.97 -2.01 7.49
N ILE A 221 1.24 -1.07 8.40
CA ILE A 221 0.21 -0.15 8.92
C ILE A 221 -0.35 0.70 7.79
N ILE A 222 0.51 1.29 6.94
CA ILE A 222 0.07 2.07 5.78
C ILE A 222 -0.67 1.20 4.78
N THR A 223 -0.14 0.02 4.48
CA THR A 223 -0.80 -0.95 3.58
C THR A 223 -2.22 -1.29 4.07
N ASP A 224 -2.37 -1.61 5.37
CA ASP A 224 -3.66 -1.95 5.95
C ASP A 224 -4.63 -0.76 5.98
N SER A 225 -4.12 0.45 6.21
CA SER A 225 -4.92 1.69 6.25
C SER A 225 -5.47 2.06 4.88
N VAL A 226 -4.65 1.97 3.83
CA VAL A 226 -5.10 2.23 2.46
C VAL A 226 -6.09 1.16 1.99
N ILE A 227 -5.89 -0.11 2.36
CA ILE A 227 -6.87 -1.16 2.04
C ILE A 227 -8.20 -0.88 2.72
N GLN A 228 -8.21 -0.44 3.98
CA GLN A 228 -9.44 -0.08 4.67
C GLN A 228 -10.14 1.12 4.02
N GLU A 229 -9.38 2.11 3.56
CA GLU A 229 -9.92 3.23 2.78
C GLU A 229 -10.62 2.71 1.52
N ILE A 230 -9.94 1.86 0.75
CA ILE A 230 -10.50 1.31 -0.50
C ILE A 230 -11.76 0.52 -0.20
N ASP A 231 -11.75 -0.35 0.82
CA ASP A 231 -12.92 -1.15 1.20
C ASP A 231 -14.09 -0.28 1.70
N ALA A 232 -13.80 0.86 2.36
CA ALA A 232 -14.83 1.76 2.89
C ALA A 232 -15.50 2.61 1.80
N ASN A 233 -14.73 3.00 0.79
CA ASN A 233 -15.18 3.88 -0.30
C ASN A 233 -15.49 3.12 -1.60
N ASN A 234 -15.29 1.80 -1.64
CA ASN A 234 -15.68 0.96 -2.76
C ASN A 234 -17.23 0.91 -2.88
N PRO A 235 -17.83 1.38 -3.99
CA PRO A 235 -19.28 1.36 -4.18
C PRO A 235 -19.85 -0.05 -4.43
N GLY A 236 -19.03 -1.10 -4.26
CA GLY A 236 -19.35 -2.49 -4.52
C GLY A 236 -18.98 -2.95 -5.93
N THR A 237 -18.29 -2.11 -6.69
CA THR A 237 -17.86 -2.38 -8.08
C THR A 237 -16.47 -3.02 -8.14
N ILE A 238 -15.63 -2.84 -7.12
CA ILE A 238 -14.26 -3.39 -7.10
C ILE A 238 -14.22 -4.72 -6.35
N ASN A 239 -13.66 -5.76 -6.96
CA ASN A 239 -13.42 -7.05 -6.31
C ASN A 239 -12.12 -7.06 -5.48
N THR A 240 -12.21 -6.65 -4.21
CA THR A 240 -11.02 -6.51 -3.34
C THR A 240 -10.42 -7.82 -2.82
N THR A 241 -10.93 -8.99 -3.25
CA THR A 241 -10.49 -10.33 -2.78
C THR A 241 -8.97 -10.53 -2.88
N ARG A 242 -8.33 -9.95 -3.91
CA ARG A 242 -6.91 -10.12 -4.19
C ARG A 242 -6.03 -8.95 -3.72
N ILE A 243 -6.60 -7.90 -3.11
CA ILE A 243 -5.90 -6.63 -2.82
C ILE A 243 -4.66 -6.78 -1.93
N ARG A 244 -4.65 -7.81 -1.07
CA ARG A 244 -3.53 -8.13 -0.17
C ARG A 244 -2.41 -8.95 -0.83
N THR A 245 -2.53 -9.26 -2.12
CA THR A 245 -1.48 -9.97 -2.87
C THR A 245 -0.25 -9.05 -2.98
N PRO A 246 0.98 -9.57 -2.77
CA PRO A 246 2.19 -8.75 -2.89
C PRO A 246 2.26 -7.98 -4.21
N GLY A 247 2.46 -6.66 -4.12
CA GLY A 247 2.54 -5.77 -5.28
C GLY A 247 1.20 -5.39 -5.90
N GLU A 248 0.08 -5.91 -5.43
CA GLU A 248 -1.25 -5.60 -5.98
C GLU A 248 -1.70 -4.17 -5.66
N LEU A 249 -1.46 -3.71 -4.43
CA LEU A 249 -1.88 -2.37 -3.99
C LEU A 249 -1.25 -1.21 -4.82
N PRO A 250 0.05 -1.24 -5.18
CA PRO A 250 0.58 -0.30 -6.17
C PRO A 250 -0.11 -0.37 -7.54
N ARG A 251 -0.45 -1.57 -8.03
CA ARG A 251 -1.05 -1.75 -9.36
C ARG A 251 -2.47 -1.23 -9.41
N ILE A 252 -3.29 -1.51 -8.39
CA ILE A 252 -4.66 -1.00 -8.32
C ILE A 252 -4.67 0.54 -8.27
N ILE A 253 -3.78 1.17 -7.50
CA ILE A 253 -3.69 2.64 -7.43
C ILE A 253 -3.29 3.25 -8.79
N LYS A 254 -2.35 2.62 -9.50
CA LYS A 254 -1.99 3.02 -10.87
C LYS A 254 -3.16 2.89 -11.83
N GLY A 255 -3.96 1.82 -11.72
CA GLY A 255 -5.15 1.63 -12.53
C GLY A 255 -6.26 2.63 -12.21
N PHE A 256 -6.52 2.95 -10.94
CA PHE A 256 -7.48 3.98 -10.54
C PHE A 256 -7.17 5.35 -11.13
N ARG A 257 -5.88 5.72 -11.19
CA ARG A 257 -5.46 6.97 -11.84
C ARG A 257 -5.91 7.05 -13.31
N ILE A 258 -5.98 5.91 -14.00
CA ILE A 258 -6.45 5.84 -15.39
C ILE A 258 -7.98 5.85 -15.41
N LEU A 259 -8.62 5.01 -14.59
CA LEU A 259 -10.08 4.82 -14.60
C LEU A 259 -10.85 6.04 -14.08
N ILE A 260 -10.24 6.88 -13.24
CA ILE A 260 -10.90 8.01 -12.59
C ILE A 260 -10.16 9.32 -12.90
N PRO A 261 -10.22 9.82 -14.15
CA PRO A 261 -9.53 11.05 -14.54
C PRO A 261 -10.22 12.28 -13.92
N GLY A 262 -9.88 12.58 -12.66
CA GLY A 262 -10.50 13.65 -11.87
C GLY A 262 -10.52 13.38 -10.36
N GLY A 263 -10.41 12.09 -9.98
CA GLY A 263 -10.15 11.62 -8.62
C GLY A 263 -11.35 11.61 -7.68
N ASP A 264 -11.88 10.41 -7.43
CA ASP A 264 -12.57 9.95 -6.22
C ASP A 264 -12.97 8.49 -6.46
N ILE A 265 -12.45 7.56 -5.66
CA ILE A 265 -12.73 6.12 -5.76
C ILE A 265 -14.23 5.78 -5.67
N GLU A 266 -15.03 6.61 -4.98
CA GLU A 266 -16.48 6.43 -4.87
C GLU A 266 -17.19 6.49 -6.23
N ASN A 267 -16.57 7.16 -7.22
CA ASN A 267 -17.12 7.33 -8.56
C ASN A 267 -16.54 6.34 -9.57
N ILE A 268 -15.82 5.31 -9.10
CA ILE A 268 -15.31 4.29 -10.02
C ILE A 268 -16.45 3.50 -10.64
N ASP A 269 -16.51 3.58 -11.98
CA ASP A 269 -17.43 2.83 -12.81
C ASP A 269 -16.64 2.09 -13.88
N PHE A 270 -17.01 0.84 -14.13
CA PHE A 270 -16.45 0.00 -15.17
C PHE A 270 -17.31 0.09 -16.43
N ASP A 271 -17.54 1.33 -16.88
CA ASP A 271 -18.24 1.59 -18.15
C ASP A 271 -17.45 0.93 -19.29
N ILE A 272 -18.09 -0.05 -19.93
CA ILE A 272 -17.50 -0.84 -21.00
C ILE A 272 -17.12 0.04 -22.20
N ASP A 273 -17.91 1.05 -22.55
CA ASP A 273 -17.59 1.94 -23.67
C ASP A 273 -16.32 2.76 -23.36
N TYR A 274 -16.16 3.18 -22.11
CA TYR A 274 -14.96 3.88 -21.67
C TYR A 274 -13.74 2.94 -21.70
N ILE A 275 -13.85 1.75 -21.11
CA ILE A 275 -12.77 0.74 -21.12
C ILE A 275 -12.36 0.40 -22.55
N MET A 276 -13.32 0.19 -23.45
CA MET A 276 -13.07 -0.08 -24.86
C MET A 276 -12.47 1.12 -25.61
N SER A 277 -12.49 2.33 -25.05
CA SER A 277 -11.85 3.50 -25.65
C SER A 277 -10.39 3.70 -25.23
N LEU A 278 -9.92 2.97 -24.20
CA LEU A 278 -8.59 3.11 -23.64
C LEU A 278 -7.50 2.64 -24.59
N SER A 279 -6.32 3.24 -24.48
CA SER A 279 -5.15 2.81 -25.26
C SER A 279 -4.63 1.44 -24.78
N HIS A 280 -3.83 0.76 -25.60
CA HIS A 280 -3.14 -0.47 -25.21
C HIS A 280 -2.36 -0.31 -23.89
N ASP A 281 -1.59 0.76 -23.76
CA ASP A 281 -0.75 1.00 -22.58
C ASP A 281 -1.60 1.25 -21.31
N ASP A 282 -2.73 1.94 -21.47
CA ASP A 282 -3.68 2.19 -20.37
C ASP A 282 -4.38 0.91 -19.94
N LEU A 283 -4.84 0.10 -20.91
CA LEU A 283 -5.45 -1.21 -20.66
C LEU A 283 -4.46 -2.14 -19.97
N ASP A 284 -3.23 -2.26 -20.50
CA ASP A 284 -2.16 -3.09 -19.92
C ASP A 284 -1.88 -2.68 -18.47
N THR A 285 -1.85 -1.38 -18.20
CA THR A 285 -1.64 -0.85 -16.84
C THR A 285 -2.78 -1.25 -15.91
N ILE A 286 -4.04 -1.08 -16.32
CA ILE A 286 -5.19 -1.40 -15.48
C ILE A 286 -5.27 -2.90 -15.20
N ILE A 287 -5.19 -3.74 -16.24
CA ILE A 287 -5.33 -5.20 -16.09
C ILE A 287 -4.07 -5.85 -15.50
N SER A 288 -2.99 -5.10 -15.29
CA SER A 288 -1.86 -5.57 -14.47
C SER A 288 -2.27 -5.77 -13.00
N SER A 289 -3.30 -5.05 -12.53
CA SER A 289 -3.97 -5.29 -11.26
C SER A 289 -4.98 -6.41 -11.44
N ARG A 290 -4.81 -7.51 -10.71
CA ARG A 290 -5.76 -8.62 -10.70
C ARG A 290 -7.11 -8.21 -10.12
N VAL A 291 -7.14 -7.26 -9.19
CA VAL A 291 -8.38 -6.70 -8.64
C VAL A 291 -9.18 -5.97 -9.73
N LEU A 292 -8.52 -5.12 -10.52
CA LEU A 292 -9.18 -4.40 -11.61
C LEU A 292 -9.50 -5.31 -12.79
N GLU A 293 -8.62 -6.26 -13.11
CA GLU A 293 -8.87 -7.29 -14.12
C GLU A 293 -10.14 -8.09 -13.78
N ASP A 294 -10.25 -8.61 -12.55
CA ASP A 294 -11.44 -9.33 -12.08
C ASP A 294 -12.70 -8.43 -12.19
N SER A 295 -12.60 -7.15 -11.82
CA SER A 295 -13.74 -6.22 -11.88
C SER A 295 -14.16 -5.87 -13.31
N ILE A 296 -13.22 -5.76 -14.25
CA ILE A 296 -13.53 -5.57 -15.67
C ILE A 296 -14.15 -6.84 -16.26
N ILE A 297 -13.68 -8.02 -15.85
CA ILE A 297 -14.28 -9.30 -16.25
C ILE A 297 -15.74 -9.36 -15.79
N ASP A 298 -16.02 -8.98 -14.55
CA ASP A 298 -17.39 -8.93 -14.01
C ASP A 298 -18.30 -7.96 -14.82
N ALA A 299 -17.74 -6.92 -15.43
CA ALA A 299 -18.45 -6.00 -16.32
C ALA A 299 -18.63 -6.56 -17.76
N VAL A 300 -17.66 -7.31 -18.28
CA VAL A 300 -17.66 -7.86 -19.65
C VAL A 300 -18.45 -9.16 -19.77
N GLU A 301 -18.36 -10.05 -18.77
CA GLU A 301 -18.94 -11.40 -18.82
C GLU A 301 -20.47 -11.40 -19.06
N PRO A 302 -21.27 -10.48 -18.47
CA PRO A 302 -22.71 -10.38 -18.76
C PRO A 302 -23.06 -10.16 -20.24
N MET A 303 -22.14 -9.62 -21.04
CA MET A 303 -22.35 -9.44 -22.48
C MET A 303 -22.50 -10.78 -23.23
N PHE A 304 -21.93 -11.86 -22.67
CA PHE A 304 -21.94 -13.21 -23.23
C PHE A 304 -23.08 -14.08 -22.69
N GLU A 305 -23.75 -13.65 -21.62
CA GLU A 305 -24.86 -14.38 -21.03
C GLU A 305 -26.15 -14.29 -21.86
N SER A 306 -27.12 -15.16 -21.59
CA SER A 306 -28.40 -15.15 -22.31
C SER A 306 -29.09 -13.78 -22.22
N GLY A 307 -29.24 -13.11 -23.38
CA GLY A 307 -29.80 -11.77 -23.47
C GLY A 307 -28.76 -10.64 -23.51
N GLY A 308 -27.49 -10.97 -23.28
CA GLY A 308 -26.34 -10.10 -23.50
C GLY A 308 -26.10 -9.81 -24.98
N ILE A 309 -25.46 -8.67 -25.25
CA ILE A 309 -25.37 -8.09 -26.59
C ILE A 309 -24.54 -8.94 -27.58
N VAL A 310 -23.56 -9.70 -27.08
CA VAL A 310 -22.71 -10.55 -27.92
C VAL A 310 -23.02 -12.04 -27.81
N HIS A 311 -23.95 -12.44 -26.93
CA HIS A 311 -24.28 -13.84 -26.63
C HIS A 311 -24.52 -14.73 -27.86
N LEU A 312 -25.28 -14.23 -28.83
CA LEU A 312 -25.63 -14.98 -30.04
C LEU A 312 -24.50 -15.00 -31.07
N TYR A 313 -23.54 -14.08 -30.97
CA TYR A 313 -22.48 -13.89 -31.96
C TYR A 313 -21.17 -14.53 -31.53
N PHE A 314 -20.82 -14.44 -30.25
CA PHE A 314 -19.53 -14.92 -29.74
C PHE A 314 -19.67 -16.16 -28.85
N LYS A 315 -18.69 -17.04 -28.96
CA LYS A 315 -18.44 -18.09 -27.96
C LYS A 315 -17.91 -17.44 -26.68
N THR A 316 -17.95 -18.16 -25.57
CA THR A 316 -17.28 -17.78 -24.32
C THR A 316 -15.84 -18.31 -24.29
N PRO A 317 -14.95 -17.76 -23.44
CA PRO A 317 -13.61 -18.32 -23.27
C PRO A 317 -13.62 -19.79 -22.89
N SER A 318 -14.57 -20.21 -22.03
CA SER A 318 -14.69 -21.60 -21.60
C SER A 318 -15.09 -22.55 -22.74
N GLU A 319 -15.91 -22.11 -23.69
CA GLU A 319 -16.26 -22.89 -24.88
C GLU A 319 -15.05 -23.16 -25.80
N ILE A 320 -14.03 -22.30 -25.77
CA ILE A 320 -12.82 -22.43 -26.59
C ILE A 320 -11.58 -22.92 -25.81
N GLY A 321 -11.74 -23.25 -24.52
CA GLY A 321 -10.64 -23.66 -23.65
C GLY A 321 -9.63 -22.53 -23.35
N SER A 322 -10.08 -21.28 -23.40
CA SER A 322 -9.33 -20.09 -22.99
C SER A 322 -9.83 -19.58 -21.62
N GLN A 323 -9.26 -18.48 -21.14
CA GLN A 323 -9.64 -17.82 -19.91
C GLN A 323 -9.44 -16.31 -20.04
N TRP A 324 -10.27 -15.53 -19.34
CA TRP A 324 -10.16 -14.08 -19.34
C TRP A 324 -8.84 -13.59 -18.72
N GLU A 325 -8.49 -14.13 -17.55
CA GLU A 325 -7.39 -13.67 -16.72
C GLU A 325 -6.00 -13.94 -17.32
N ARG A 326 -5.07 -13.02 -17.07
CA ARG A 326 -3.62 -13.21 -17.25
C ARG A 326 -3.09 -14.35 -16.39
N ILE A 327 -2.10 -15.07 -16.93
CA ILE A 327 -1.39 -16.12 -16.21
C ILE A 327 0.01 -15.62 -15.85
N TYR A 328 0.36 -15.72 -14.57
CA TYR A 328 1.66 -15.33 -14.05
C TYR A 328 2.45 -16.55 -13.55
N ASN A 329 3.77 -16.49 -13.70
CA ASN A 329 4.69 -17.41 -13.06
C ASN A 329 4.75 -17.16 -11.54
N SER A 330 5.35 -18.10 -10.79
CA SER A 330 5.51 -17.99 -9.34
C SER A 330 6.37 -16.80 -8.89
N ASP A 331 7.22 -16.28 -9.78
CA ASP A 331 8.05 -15.08 -9.55
C ASP A 331 7.31 -13.77 -9.89
N GLY A 332 6.05 -13.85 -10.31
CA GLY A 332 5.22 -12.70 -10.68
C GLY A 332 5.41 -12.21 -12.11
N SER A 333 6.27 -12.85 -12.92
CA SER A 333 6.40 -12.51 -14.35
C SER A 333 5.21 -13.02 -15.16
N LEU A 334 4.79 -12.26 -16.18
CA LEU A 334 3.68 -12.65 -17.06
C LEU A 334 4.08 -13.88 -17.90
N GLN A 335 3.30 -14.95 -17.79
CA GLN A 335 3.48 -16.18 -18.57
C GLN A 335 2.66 -16.15 -19.86
N LYS A 336 1.40 -15.70 -19.77
CA LYS A 336 0.46 -15.68 -20.90
C LYS A 336 -0.49 -14.50 -20.74
N GLU A 337 -0.69 -13.76 -21.83
CA GLU A 337 -1.81 -12.81 -21.95
C GLU A 337 -3.14 -13.55 -21.76
N GLY A 338 -4.02 -12.95 -20.96
CA GLY A 338 -5.40 -13.39 -20.82
C GLY A 338 -6.22 -13.02 -22.05
N GLU A 339 -7.40 -13.62 -22.22
CA GLU A 339 -8.30 -13.30 -23.33
C GLU A 339 -8.87 -11.89 -23.21
N LEU A 340 -8.92 -11.30 -22.01
CA LEU A 340 -9.56 -10.00 -21.79
C LEU A 340 -8.93 -8.87 -22.62
N LEU A 341 -7.60 -8.72 -22.56
CA LEU A 341 -6.89 -7.70 -23.34
C LEU A 341 -7.12 -7.89 -24.83
N LEU A 342 -6.88 -9.13 -25.31
CA LEU A 342 -6.99 -9.46 -26.72
C LEU A 342 -8.40 -9.24 -27.25
N PHE A 343 -9.42 -9.56 -26.45
CA PHE A 343 -10.81 -9.31 -26.78
C PHE A 343 -11.11 -7.81 -26.90
N ILE A 344 -10.73 -7.00 -25.91
CA ILE A 344 -10.98 -5.54 -25.94
C ILE A 344 -10.29 -4.90 -27.15
N GLU A 345 -9.02 -5.24 -27.40
CA GLU A 345 -8.28 -4.74 -28.56
C GLU A 345 -8.91 -5.17 -29.89
N ALA A 346 -9.38 -6.41 -29.98
CA ALA A 346 -10.07 -6.88 -31.17
C ALA A 346 -11.39 -6.14 -31.39
N ILE A 347 -12.14 -5.81 -30.34
CA ILE A 347 -13.34 -4.95 -30.43
C ILE A 347 -12.98 -3.55 -30.94
N GLN A 348 -11.92 -2.94 -30.43
CA GLN A 348 -11.41 -1.65 -30.93
C GLN A 348 -11.06 -1.72 -32.42
N MET A 349 -10.36 -2.77 -32.83
CA MET A 349 -10.00 -2.99 -34.23
C MET A 349 -11.22 -3.25 -35.12
N MET A 350 -12.27 -3.91 -34.61
CA MET A 350 -13.54 -4.09 -35.33
C MET A 350 -14.25 -2.75 -35.52
N GLU A 351 -14.28 -1.89 -34.50
CA GLU A 351 -14.84 -0.54 -34.61
C GLU A 351 -14.07 0.31 -35.62
N ASP A 352 -12.73 0.27 -35.59
CA ASP A 352 -11.86 0.90 -36.61
C ASP A 352 -12.07 0.35 -38.03
N ALA A 353 -12.51 -0.91 -38.12
CA ALA A 353 -12.92 -1.52 -39.37
C ALA A 353 -14.35 -1.12 -39.77
N GLY A 354 -15.13 -0.46 -38.92
CA GLY A 354 -16.50 -0.01 -39.19
C GLY A 354 -17.60 -0.94 -38.65
N MET A 355 -17.28 -1.86 -37.74
CA MET A 355 -18.25 -2.76 -37.10
C MET A 355 -18.18 -2.65 -35.58
N ARG A 356 -19.16 -1.97 -34.99
CA ARG A 356 -19.25 -1.79 -33.52
C ARG A 356 -19.80 -3.06 -32.84
N TYR A 357 -19.31 -3.35 -31.64
CA TYR A 357 -19.70 -4.55 -30.89
C TYR A 357 -21.17 -4.53 -30.42
N ASP A 358 -21.74 -3.34 -30.25
CA ASP A 358 -23.14 -3.11 -29.87
C ASP A 358 -24.09 -3.12 -31.08
N GLN A 359 -23.55 -3.25 -32.29
CA GLN A 359 -24.27 -3.21 -33.57
C GLN A 359 -23.76 -4.31 -34.52
N ILE A 360 -23.43 -5.48 -33.97
CA ILE A 360 -23.06 -6.64 -34.78
C ILE A 360 -24.29 -7.04 -35.60
N GLY A 361 -24.14 -6.98 -36.93
CA GLY A 361 -25.24 -7.20 -37.86
C GLY A 361 -24.81 -7.01 -39.30
N ILE A 362 -25.77 -7.19 -40.22
CA ILE A 362 -25.47 -7.15 -41.66
C ILE A 362 -24.96 -5.78 -42.10
N ASP A 363 -25.51 -4.70 -41.53
CA ASP A 363 -25.07 -3.33 -41.84
C ASP A 363 -23.63 -3.08 -41.41
N GLY A 364 -23.23 -3.59 -40.24
CA GLY A 364 -21.85 -3.52 -39.77
C GLY A 364 -20.89 -4.27 -40.70
N VAL A 365 -21.28 -5.47 -41.14
CA VAL A 365 -20.48 -6.22 -42.12
C VAL A 365 -20.42 -5.47 -43.44
N VAL A 366 -21.54 -4.95 -43.97
CA VAL A 366 -21.60 -4.26 -45.25
C VAL A 366 -20.71 -3.03 -45.29
N ASN A 367 -20.74 -2.22 -44.23
CA ASN A 367 -20.03 -0.95 -44.17
C ASN A 367 -18.57 -1.08 -43.74
N SER A 368 -18.13 -2.26 -43.28
CA SER A 368 -16.78 -2.45 -42.79
C SER A 368 -15.70 -2.39 -43.89
N ASP A 369 -14.44 -2.24 -43.50
CA ASP A 369 -13.27 -2.62 -44.30
C ASP A 369 -13.01 -4.13 -44.12
N SER A 370 -13.10 -4.91 -45.21
CA SER A 370 -13.00 -6.37 -45.13
C SER A 370 -11.63 -6.86 -44.66
N GLU A 371 -10.56 -6.12 -44.97
CA GLU A 371 -9.21 -6.49 -44.58
C GLU A 371 -8.97 -6.21 -43.10
N LYS A 372 -9.32 -4.99 -42.65
CA LYS A 372 -9.21 -4.62 -41.24
C LYS A 372 -10.10 -5.47 -40.35
N LEU A 373 -11.33 -5.78 -40.80
CA LEU A 373 -12.24 -6.63 -40.03
C LEU A 373 -11.69 -8.06 -39.91
N ALA A 374 -11.09 -8.60 -40.98
CA ALA A 374 -10.44 -9.90 -40.89
C ALA A 374 -9.23 -9.90 -39.94
N ASP A 375 -8.44 -8.81 -39.93
CA ASP A 375 -7.32 -8.65 -38.98
C ASP A 375 -7.82 -8.55 -37.53
N ALA A 376 -8.90 -7.80 -37.29
CA ALA A 376 -9.53 -7.67 -35.98
C ALA A 376 -10.05 -9.03 -35.46
N ILE A 377 -10.73 -9.80 -36.32
CA ILE A 377 -11.23 -11.14 -35.97
C ILE A 377 -10.09 -12.08 -35.58
N LEU A 378 -8.93 -11.98 -36.25
CA LEU A 378 -7.77 -12.83 -35.98
C LEU A 378 -6.97 -12.39 -34.75
N HIS A 379 -7.18 -11.17 -34.25
CA HIS A 379 -6.44 -10.63 -33.12
C HIS A 379 -6.80 -11.32 -31.80
N SER A 380 -8.08 -11.65 -31.61
CA SER A 380 -8.58 -12.39 -30.44
C SER A 380 -8.85 -13.85 -30.81
N PRO A 381 -8.24 -14.83 -30.13
CA PRO A 381 -8.61 -16.24 -30.27
C PRO A 381 -10.10 -16.50 -30.04
N LEU A 382 -10.73 -15.79 -29.10
CA LEU A 382 -12.16 -15.87 -28.84
C LEU A 382 -13.00 -15.44 -30.04
N ILE A 383 -12.71 -14.28 -30.62
CA ILE A 383 -13.46 -13.77 -31.78
C ILE A 383 -13.18 -14.62 -33.02
N HIS A 384 -11.93 -15.05 -33.21
CA HIS A 384 -11.56 -15.94 -34.31
C HIS A 384 -12.34 -17.26 -34.26
N ALA A 385 -12.35 -17.93 -33.10
CA ALA A 385 -13.11 -19.15 -32.88
C ALA A 385 -14.64 -18.93 -32.94
N SER A 386 -15.09 -17.68 -32.82
CA SER A 386 -16.50 -17.28 -32.93
C SER A 386 -16.92 -16.93 -34.35
N SER A 387 -16.00 -16.85 -35.32
CA SER A 387 -16.28 -16.37 -36.68
C SER A 387 -17.51 -17.03 -37.32
N SER A 388 -17.62 -18.36 -37.21
CA SER A 388 -18.75 -19.12 -37.78
C SER A 388 -20.05 -18.82 -37.07
N LYS A 389 -20.02 -18.75 -35.73
CA LYS A 389 -21.19 -18.39 -34.91
C LYS A 389 -21.67 -16.99 -35.27
N MET A 390 -20.76 -16.01 -35.26
CA MET A 390 -21.03 -14.62 -35.58
C MET A 390 -21.63 -14.47 -36.99
N PHE A 391 -20.96 -14.96 -38.03
CA PHE A 391 -21.44 -14.74 -39.40
C PHE A 391 -22.71 -15.53 -39.73
N ASN A 392 -22.88 -16.75 -39.20
CA ASN A 392 -24.14 -17.48 -39.37
C ASN A 392 -25.30 -16.73 -38.69
N GLN A 393 -25.09 -16.21 -37.48
CA GLN A 393 -26.10 -15.44 -36.77
C GLN A 393 -26.47 -14.16 -37.55
N ILE A 394 -25.48 -13.42 -38.06
CA ILE A 394 -25.70 -12.23 -38.91
C ILE A 394 -26.56 -12.57 -40.15
N LEU A 395 -26.30 -13.70 -40.81
CA LEU A 395 -27.07 -14.15 -41.98
C LEU A 395 -28.49 -14.60 -41.60
N VAL A 396 -28.68 -15.17 -40.42
CA VAL A 396 -30.00 -15.54 -39.89
C VAL A 396 -30.82 -14.28 -39.59
N ASP A 397 -30.25 -13.32 -38.87
CA ASP A 397 -30.94 -12.09 -38.46
C ASP A 397 -31.30 -11.20 -39.66
N ALA A 398 -30.50 -11.23 -40.72
CA ALA A 398 -30.79 -10.53 -41.98
C ALA A 398 -31.72 -11.32 -42.93
N GLU A 399 -32.22 -12.49 -42.54
CA GLU A 399 -33.00 -13.39 -43.39
C GLU A 399 -32.28 -13.77 -44.70
N LEU A 400 -30.95 -13.81 -44.68
CA LEU A 400 -30.10 -14.12 -45.84
C LEU A 400 -29.63 -15.59 -45.90
N HIS A 401 -29.80 -16.35 -44.82
CA HIS A 401 -29.29 -17.73 -44.70
C HIS A 401 -29.78 -18.66 -45.83
N ASP A 402 -31.04 -18.56 -46.26
CA ASP A 402 -31.63 -19.40 -47.32
C ASP A 402 -31.49 -18.81 -48.74
N LYS A 403 -30.83 -17.65 -48.90
CA LYS A 403 -30.73 -16.97 -50.20
C LYS A 403 -29.71 -17.69 -51.12
N PRO A 404 -29.92 -17.66 -52.45
CA PRO A 404 -28.92 -18.16 -53.39
C PRO A 404 -27.56 -17.48 -53.16
N LEU A 405 -26.47 -18.26 -53.27
CA LEU A 405 -25.08 -17.84 -53.04
C LEU A 405 -24.73 -17.57 -51.57
N SER A 406 -25.67 -17.72 -50.62
CA SER A 406 -25.41 -17.69 -49.18
C SER A 406 -24.22 -18.60 -48.83
N PRO A 407 -23.21 -18.11 -48.09
CA PRO A 407 -22.15 -18.96 -47.57
C PRO A 407 -22.63 -19.82 -46.39
N TYR A 408 -23.93 -19.77 -46.05
CA TYR A 408 -24.53 -20.53 -44.97
C TYR A 408 -24.65 -22.04 -45.29
N PRO A 409 -24.40 -22.93 -44.32
CA PRO A 409 -23.77 -22.64 -43.04
C PRO A 409 -22.26 -22.46 -43.21
N ILE A 410 -21.70 -21.47 -42.53
CA ILE A 410 -20.26 -21.29 -42.36
C ILE A 410 -19.81 -22.33 -41.31
N ASP A 411 -18.88 -23.21 -41.66
CA ASP A 411 -18.47 -24.34 -40.82
C ASP A 411 -17.56 -23.92 -39.65
N ASP A 412 -17.48 -24.70 -38.58
CA ASP A 412 -16.79 -24.33 -37.34
C ASP A 412 -15.27 -24.61 -37.34
N ARG A 413 -14.58 -24.33 -38.46
CA ARG A 413 -13.12 -24.53 -38.58
C ARG A 413 -12.35 -23.23 -38.35
N GLU A 414 -11.04 -23.35 -38.15
CA GLU A 414 -10.14 -22.19 -38.16
C GLU A 414 -10.01 -21.61 -39.57
N TYR A 415 -10.27 -20.31 -39.70
CA TYR A 415 -10.14 -19.58 -40.95
C TYR A 415 -8.82 -18.83 -41.04
N THR A 416 -8.18 -18.89 -42.20
CA THR A 416 -7.10 -17.97 -42.54
C THR A 416 -7.64 -16.57 -42.84
N ARG A 417 -6.76 -15.55 -42.77
CA ARG A 417 -7.11 -14.17 -43.15
C ARG A 417 -7.79 -14.07 -44.51
N ALA A 418 -7.24 -14.75 -45.53
CA ALA A 418 -7.77 -14.71 -46.88
C ALA A 418 -9.18 -15.34 -46.98
N GLU A 419 -9.45 -16.39 -46.19
CA GLU A 419 -10.77 -17.01 -46.13
C GLU A 419 -11.78 -16.10 -45.43
N LEU A 420 -11.41 -15.45 -44.33
CA LEU A 420 -12.27 -14.46 -43.66
C LEU A 420 -12.64 -13.31 -44.59
N ILE A 421 -11.67 -12.75 -45.32
CA ILE A 421 -11.91 -11.69 -46.31
C ILE A 421 -12.91 -12.16 -47.38
N ASN A 422 -12.76 -13.39 -47.87
CA ASN A 422 -13.68 -13.95 -48.86
C ASN A 422 -15.10 -14.13 -48.29
N ILE A 423 -15.22 -14.59 -47.04
CA ILE A 423 -16.51 -14.71 -46.35
C ILE A 423 -17.16 -13.33 -46.20
N ILE A 424 -16.44 -12.35 -45.68
CA ILE A 424 -16.92 -10.97 -45.50
C ILE A 424 -17.40 -10.40 -46.85
N ASN A 425 -16.59 -10.52 -47.90
CA ASN A 425 -16.95 -10.03 -49.23
C ASN A 425 -18.14 -10.77 -49.85
N ALA A 426 -18.28 -12.08 -49.59
CA ALA A 426 -19.45 -12.84 -50.03
C ALA A 426 -20.72 -12.35 -49.33
N ILE A 427 -20.68 -12.12 -48.02
CA ILE A 427 -21.80 -11.56 -47.26
C ILE A 427 -22.18 -10.17 -47.79
N LYS A 428 -21.19 -9.29 -48.00
CA LYS A 428 -21.38 -7.95 -48.62
C LYS A 428 -22.08 -8.04 -49.97
N PHE A 429 -21.62 -8.94 -50.83
CA PHE A 429 -22.17 -9.13 -52.16
C PHE A 429 -23.64 -9.56 -52.10
N ILE A 430 -23.98 -10.51 -51.24
CA ILE A 430 -25.34 -11.02 -51.10
C ILE A 430 -26.27 -9.95 -50.52
N ALA A 431 -25.82 -9.23 -49.50
CA ALA A 431 -26.55 -8.09 -48.95
C ALA A 431 -26.84 -7.05 -50.04
N SER A 432 -25.89 -6.76 -50.95
CA SER A 432 -26.13 -5.81 -52.04
C SER A 432 -27.16 -6.26 -53.09
N ILE A 433 -27.52 -7.55 -53.12
CA ILE A 433 -28.51 -8.11 -54.04
C ILE A 433 -29.89 -8.23 -53.39
N PHE A 434 -29.92 -8.60 -52.10
CA PHE A 434 -31.15 -9.04 -51.42
C PHE A 434 -31.56 -8.19 -50.21
N GLY A 435 -30.66 -7.36 -49.68
CA GLY A 435 -30.95 -6.33 -48.68
C GLY A 435 -31.25 -5.00 -49.35
#